data_AF-A0A1F6S3K0-F1
#
_entry.id   AF-A0A1F6S3K0-F1
#
_cell.length_a   1.000
_cell.length_b   1.000
_cell.length_c   1.000
_cell.angle_alpha   90.00
_cell.angle_beta   90.00
_cell.angle_gamma   90.00
#
_symmetry.space_group_name_H-M   'P 1'
#
loop_
_entity.id
_entity.type
_entity.pdbx_description
1 polymer ?
#
loop_
_entity_poly.entity_id
_entity_poly.type
_entity_poly.pdbx_seq_one_letter_code
_entity_poly.pdbx_strand_id
1 'polypeptide(L)'
;MKYEKEFPLFKTKVEGIAKKFNLSDLNDRKAYFEAKAGDDIAKLKKYFDEGKTFIVYLLGKKNAGKGTYTKLLMEIFGRDKIAHLSVGDIVRDLHAAVEDESYKKELLDYLRKNYRGYITPEQALEALLGRDQKTLLPNEFIMALVKREIDKIGKKTIFIDGFPRNLDQVSYSMFFKQLIDYREDPDIFIAIDIPEKVIDERMKYRRVCPICHTPRNLKLFTTQDVEYDEKDEKFYLICDNPDHEKSRMHGKEGDEMGIESIRDRLELDDKLIAKIFSLHGIQKGLIRNAVPVEKAKAYVDDYEITPAYEYEYDQASGKVKTIENPFVVKDDEGVEVCSLLAPPVALSLIRQLVEILGL
;
A
#
# COMPACT_ATOMS: atom_id res chain seq x y z
N MET A 1 -15.99 12.45 3.48
CA MET A 1 -15.56 12.14 2.10
C MET A 1 -16.38 12.84 1.02
N LYS A 2 -15.70 13.56 0.13
CA LYS A 2 -16.31 14.05 -1.11
C LYS A 2 -16.91 12.93 -2.01
N TYR A 3 -16.58 11.66 -1.73
CA TYR A 3 -16.83 10.49 -2.58
C TYR A 3 -17.51 9.30 -1.87
N GLU A 4 -18.16 9.45 -0.70
CA GLU A 4 -18.76 8.28 -0.03
C GLU A 4 -19.80 7.56 -0.92
N LYS A 5 -20.52 8.32 -1.77
CA LYS A 5 -21.44 7.76 -2.77
C LYS A 5 -20.74 7.00 -3.91
N GLU A 6 -19.44 7.22 -4.10
CA GLU A 6 -18.65 6.61 -5.16
C GLU A 6 -17.90 5.37 -4.66
N PHE A 7 -17.53 5.29 -3.37
CA PHE A 7 -16.85 4.13 -2.79
C PHE A 7 -17.86 3.17 -2.10
N PRO A 8 -18.22 2.03 -2.74
CA PRO A 8 -19.21 1.13 -2.17
C PRO A 8 -18.69 0.44 -0.90
N LEU A 9 -19.59 0.23 0.07
CA LEU A 9 -19.31 -0.68 1.16
C LEU A 9 -19.30 -2.11 0.65
N PHE A 10 -18.30 -2.87 1.08
CA PHE A 10 -18.13 -4.24 0.66
C PHE A 10 -18.35 -5.20 1.81
N LYS A 11 -19.23 -6.18 1.61
CA LYS A 11 -19.52 -7.22 2.61
C LYS A 11 -18.49 -8.34 2.49
N THR A 12 -17.62 -8.45 3.49
CA THR A 12 -16.63 -9.53 3.64
C THR A 12 -17.21 -10.72 4.40
N LYS A 13 -18.28 -10.52 5.17
CA LYS A 13 -18.97 -11.57 5.90
C LYS A 13 -19.70 -12.52 4.95
N VAL A 14 -19.38 -13.81 5.04
CA VAL A 14 -19.98 -14.87 4.20
C VAL A 14 -20.79 -15.80 5.09
N GLU A 15 -22.01 -16.12 4.65
CA GLU A 15 -22.90 -17.03 5.40
C GLU A 15 -22.29 -18.43 5.50
N GLY A 16 -22.44 -19.06 6.67
CA GLY A 16 -21.89 -20.40 6.94
C GLY A 16 -20.45 -20.43 7.44
N ILE A 17 -19.72 -19.30 7.43
CA ILE A 17 -18.36 -19.22 7.99
C ILE A 17 -18.41 -18.70 9.42
N ALA A 18 -18.34 -19.62 10.39
CA ALA A 18 -18.26 -19.28 11.82
C ALA A 18 -16.82 -19.22 12.36
N LYS A 19 -15.83 -19.70 11.58
CA LYS A 19 -14.42 -19.73 11.99
C LYS A 19 -13.86 -18.30 12.11
N LYS A 20 -13.17 -18.03 13.21
CA LYS A 20 -12.31 -16.85 13.36
C LYS A 20 -10.92 -17.15 12.79
N PHE A 21 -10.35 -16.18 12.08
CA PHE A 21 -9.02 -16.32 11.48
C PHE A 21 -8.04 -15.32 12.11
N ASN A 22 -6.83 -15.76 12.40
CA ASN A 22 -5.70 -14.90 12.74
C ASN A 22 -5.08 -14.36 11.45
N LEU A 23 -5.46 -13.14 11.08
CA LEU A 23 -5.05 -12.50 9.83
C LEU A 23 -3.55 -12.14 9.76
N SER A 24 -2.86 -12.17 10.91
CA SER A 24 -1.41 -11.98 10.98
C SER A 24 -0.64 -13.25 10.59
N ASP A 25 -1.22 -14.43 10.81
CA ASP A 25 -0.62 -15.72 10.44
C ASP A 25 -0.79 -16.01 8.94
N LEU A 26 0.27 -16.48 8.29
CA LEU A 26 0.29 -16.77 6.85
C LEU A 26 -0.68 -17.91 6.47
N ASN A 27 -0.70 -19.00 7.24
CA ASN A 27 -1.51 -20.17 6.90
C ASN A 27 -3.00 -19.89 7.14
N ASP A 28 -3.31 -19.22 8.25
CA ASP A 28 -4.69 -18.89 8.58
C ASP A 28 -5.24 -17.78 7.68
N ARG A 29 -4.39 -16.84 7.24
CA ARG A 29 -4.77 -15.86 6.20
C ARG A 29 -5.02 -16.51 4.84
N LYS A 30 -4.24 -17.53 4.45
CA LYS A 30 -4.54 -18.33 3.25
C LYS A 30 -5.89 -19.04 3.36
N ALA A 31 -6.17 -19.65 4.52
CA ALA A 31 -7.47 -20.28 4.79
C ALA A 31 -8.62 -19.28 4.79
N TYR A 32 -8.40 -18.06 5.28
CA TYR A 32 -9.36 -16.96 5.24
C TYR A 32 -9.74 -16.58 3.80
N PHE A 33 -8.75 -16.38 2.93
CA PHE A 33 -9.00 -16.03 1.54
C PHE A 33 -9.72 -17.14 0.77
N GLU A 34 -9.29 -18.40 0.96
CA GLU A 34 -9.95 -19.56 0.35
C GLU A 34 -11.41 -19.66 0.80
N ALA A 35 -11.68 -19.50 2.10
CA ALA A 35 -13.03 -19.61 2.63
C ALA A 35 -13.96 -18.49 2.13
N LYS A 36 -13.45 -17.27 1.95
CA LYS A 36 -14.29 -16.09 1.61
C LYS A 36 -14.32 -15.68 0.14
N ALA A 37 -13.34 -16.11 -0.65
CA ALA A 37 -13.20 -15.77 -2.06
C ALA A 37 -12.59 -16.91 -2.90
N GLY A 38 -12.72 -18.17 -2.48
CA GLY A 38 -12.17 -19.32 -3.22
C GLY A 38 -12.59 -19.36 -4.69
N ASP A 39 -13.87 -19.12 -4.98
CA ASP A 39 -14.39 -19.07 -6.37
C ASP A 39 -13.78 -17.92 -7.19
N ASP A 40 -13.69 -16.72 -6.60
CA ASP A 40 -13.08 -15.54 -7.25
C ASP A 40 -11.57 -15.74 -7.49
N ILE A 41 -10.88 -16.35 -6.53
CA ILE A 41 -9.46 -16.71 -6.64
C ILE A 41 -9.28 -17.77 -7.74
N ALA A 42 -10.16 -18.77 -7.84
CA ALA A 42 -10.09 -19.79 -8.87
C ALA A 42 -10.28 -19.18 -10.28
N LYS A 43 -11.21 -18.25 -10.45
CA LYS A 43 -11.41 -17.50 -11.70
C LYS A 43 -10.16 -16.73 -12.13
N LEU A 44 -9.55 -15.97 -11.20
CA LEU A 44 -8.32 -15.22 -11.48
C LEU A 44 -7.14 -16.14 -11.76
N LYS A 45 -6.99 -17.27 -11.05
CA LYS A 45 -5.97 -18.27 -11.36
C LYS A 45 -6.11 -18.80 -12.77
N LYS A 46 -7.34 -19.20 -13.17
CA LYS A 46 -7.62 -19.64 -14.55
C LYS A 46 -7.26 -18.57 -15.57
N TYR A 47 -7.61 -17.30 -15.31
CA TYR A 47 -7.23 -16.17 -16.17
C TYR A 47 -5.70 -16.08 -16.36
N PHE A 48 -4.93 -16.20 -15.28
CA PHE A 48 -3.46 -16.20 -15.34
C PHE A 48 -2.87 -17.44 -16.02
N ASP A 49 -3.51 -18.60 -15.89
CA ASP A 49 -3.06 -19.86 -16.50
C ASP A 49 -3.35 -19.92 -18.01
N GLU A 50 -4.37 -19.20 -18.48
CA GLU A 50 -4.58 -18.90 -19.90
C GLU A 50 -3.54 -17.90 -20.46
N GLY A 51 -2.59 -17.47 -19.63
CA GLY A 51 -1.52 -16.54 -19.99
C GLY A 51 -2.01 -15.11 -20.18
N LYS A 52 -3.21 -14.75 -19.69
CA LYS A 52 -3.72 -13.37 -19.74
C LYS A 52 -3.17 -12.57 -18.56
N THR A 53 -2.97 -11.28 -18.79
CA THR A 53 -2.39 -10.33 -17.83
C THR A 53 -3.13 -9.00 -17.90
N PHE A 54 -2.98 -8.17 -16.86
CA PHE A 54 -3.57 -6.84 -16.80
C PHE A 54 -2.65 -5.88 -16.01
N ILE A 55 -2.92 -4.59 -16.11
CA ILE A 55 -2.16 -3.54 -15.43
C ILE A 55 -3.08 -2.82 -14.45
N VAL A 56 -2.61 -2.65 -13.22
CA VAL A 56 -3.30 -1.90 -12.18
C VAL A 56 -2.48 -0.68 -11.78
N TYR A 57 -3.08 0.51 -11.81
CA TYR A 57 -2.54 1.72 -11.20
C TYR A 57 -3.17 1.93 -9.82
N LEU A 58 -2.36 1.91 -8.78
CA LEU A 58 -2.82 2.09 -7.41
C LEU A 58 -2.84 3.57 -7.02
N LEU A 59 -4.02 4.08 -6.74
CA LEU A 59 -4.26 5.45 -6.28
C LEU A 59 -4.78 5.43 -4.86
N GLY A 60 -4.37 6.41 -4.07
CA GLY A 60 -4.76 6.51 -2.68
C GLY A 60 -3.80 7.41 -1.95
N LYS A 61 -4.26 7.99 -0.85
CA LYS A 61 -3.46 8.83 0.03
C LYS A 61 -2.13 8.13 0.42
N LYS A 62 -1.07 8.90 0.64
CA LYS A 62 0.18 8.38 1.24
C LYS A 62 -0.14 7.58 2.52
N ASN A 63 0.50 6.42 2.70
CA ASN A 63 0.24 5.47 3.79
C ASN A 63 -1.13 4.74 3.77
N ALA A 64 -1.88 4.77 2.65
CA ALA A 64 -3.12 4.00 2.49
C ALA A 64 -2.94 2.47 2.45
N GLY A 65 -1.71 1.97 2.30
CA GLY A 65 -1.42 0.52 2.27
C GLY A 65 -1.38 -0.10 0.87
N LYS A 66 -1.26 0.72 -0.20
CA LYS A 66 -1.16 0.30 -1.61
C LYS A 66 -0.28 -0.95 -1.82
N GLY A 67 1.02 -0.85 -1.54
CA GLY A 67 1.93 -2.00 -1.64
C GLY A 67 1.62 -3.18 -0.70
N THR A 68 0.92 -2.97 0.42
CA THR A 68 0.48 -4.07 1.29
C THR A 68 -0.55 -4.94 0.59
N TYR A 69 -1.53 -4.34 -0.09
CA TYR A 69 -2.55 -5.09 -0.83
C TYR A 69 -1.93 -5.87 -1.98
N THR A 70 -1.01 -5.28 -2.75
CA THR A 70 -0.30 -6.02 -3.81
C THR A 70 0.47 -7.21 -3.26
N LYS A 71 1.17 -7.05 -2.12
CA LYS A 71 1.89 -8.17 -1.48
C LYS A 71 0.94 -9.32 -1.09
N LEU A 72 -0.26 -9.01 -0.60
CA LEU A 72 -1.29 -10.02 -0.32
C LEU A 72 -1.75 -10.74 -1.60
N LEU A 73 -1.96 -10.02 -2.71
CA LEU A 73 -2.28 -10.67 -3.98
C LEU A 73 -1.11 -11.55 -4.47
N MET A 74 0.13 -11.10 -4.35
CA MET A 74 1.31 -11.91 -4.68
C MET A 74 1.44 -13.16 -3.80
N GLU A 75 1.01 -13.10 -2.54
CA GLU A 75 0.93 -14.26 -1.64
C GLU A 75 -0.12 -15.29 -2.11
N ILE A 76 -1.27 -14.82 -2.60
CA ILE A 76 -2.38 -15.67 -3.07
C ILE A 76 -2.09 -16.30 -4.44
N PHE A 77 -1.59 -15.49 -5.38
CA PHE A 77 -1.46 -15.86 -6.80
C PHE A 77 -0.04 -16.22 -7.24
N GLY A 78 0.97 -15.88 -6.44
CA GLY A 78 2.38 -16.15 -6.76
C GLY A 78 3.11 -14.97 -7.42
N ARG A 79 4.42 -14.89 -7.14
CA ARG A 79 5.33 -13.86 -7.71
C ARG A 79 5.69 -14.11 -9.17
N ASP A 80 5.39 -15.31 -9.67
CA ASP A 80 5.47 -15.67 -11.08
C ASP A 80 4.33 -15.06 -11.89
N LYS A 81 3.16 -14.81 -11.27
CA LYS A 81 1.98 -14.23 -11.94
C LYS A 81 1.85 -12.72 -11.75
N ILE A 82 2.17 -12.21 -10.56
CA ILE A 82 1.98 -10.80 -10.20
C ILE A 82 3.32 -10.14 -9.84
N ALA A 83 3.52 -8.93 -10.34
CA ALA A 83 4.62 -8.05 -9.95
C ALA A 83 4.11 -6.76 -9.30
N HIS A 84 4.80 -6.32 -8.25
CA HIS A 84 4.61 -5.01 -7.65
C HIS A 84 5.72 -4.08 -8.14
N LEU A 85 5.35 -3.00 -8.80
CA LEU A 85 6.27 -2.01 -9.32
C LEU A 85 6.04 -0.67 -8.61
N SER A 86 6.95 -0.33 -7.70
CA SER A 86 6.88 0.90 -6.91
C SER A 86 7.89 1.90 -7.42
N VAL A 87 7.43 3.05 -7.93
CA VAL A 87 8.33 4.11 -8.43
C VAL A 87 9.30 4.58 -7.34
N GLY A 88 8.88 4.54 -6.07
CA GLY A 88 9.73 4.91 -4.94
C GLY A 88 10.85 3.90 -4.71
N ASP A 89 10.58 2.61 -4.89
CA ASP A 89 11.60 1.56 -4.81
C ASP A 89 12.57 1.66 -5.98
N ILE A 90 12.08 1.85 -7.21
CA ILE A 90 12.93 2.04 -8.41
C ILE A 90 13.95 3.16 -8.18
N VAL A 91 13.51 4.33 -7.71
CA VAL A 91 14.40 5.46 -7.47
C VAL A 91 15.43 5.17 -6.37
N ARG A 92 15.01 4.51 -5.28
CA ARG A 92 15.90 4.13 -4.18
C ARG A 92 16.95 3.11 -4.61
N ASP A 93 16.53 2.05 -5.29
CA ASP A 93 17.40 0.99 -5.76
C ASP A 93 18.38 1.53 -6.81
N LEU A 94 17.91 2.45 -7.68
CA LEU A 94 18.78 3.15 -8.62
C LEU A 94 19.84 3.95 -7.89
N HIS A 95 19.47 4.74 -6.87
CA HIS A 95 20.40 5.56 -6.10
C HIS A 95 21.51 4.73 -5.43
N ALA A 96 21.22 3.50 -5.00
CA ALA A 96 22.24 2.59 -4.45
C ALA A 96 23.08 1.94 -5.56
N ALA A 97 22.47 1.54 -6.68
CA ALA A 97 23.14 0.78 -7.73
C ALA A 97 24.02 1.63 -8.66
N VAL A 98 23.76 2.92 -8.80
CA VAL A 98 24.52 3.82 -9.71
C VAL A 98 25.92 4.17 -9.21
N GLU A 99 26.29 3.76 -8.01
CA GLU A 99 27.68 3.79 -7.53
C GLU A 99 28.57 2.80 -8.30
N ASP A 100 27.99 1.73 -8.84
CA ASP A 100 28.68 0.81 -9.74
C ASP A 100 28.76 1.39 -11.17
N GLU A 101 29.99 1.61 -11.64
CA GLU A 101 30.22 2.24 -12.96
C GLU A 101 29.77 1.36 -14.13
N SER A 102 29.73 0.03 -13.99
CA SER A 102 29.21 -0.85 -15.04
C SER A 102 27.70 -0.70 -15.17
N TYR A 103 26.99 -0.76 -14.04
CA TYR A 103 25.55 -0.56 -13.97
C TYR A 103 25.15 0.84 -14.49
N LYS A 104 25.89 1.86 -14.08
CA LYS A 104 25.68 3.24 -14.53
C LYS A 104 25.82 3.38 -16.05
N LYS A 105 26.82 2.74 -16.64
CA LYS A 105 27.01 2.73 -18.10
C LYS A 105 25.84 2.04 -18.81
N GLU A 106 25.43 0.86 -18.34
CA GLU A 106 24.28 0.14 -18.91
C GLU A 106 22.98 0.95 -18.81
N LEU A 107 22.76 1.62 -17.67
CA LEU A 107 21.62 2.50 -17.48
C LEU A 107 21.63 3.66 -18.48
N LEU A 108 22.76 4.35 -18.64
CA LEU A 108 22.88 5.46 -19.60
C LEU A 108 22.67 4.99 -21.04
N ASP A 109 23.20 3.82 -21.41
CA ASP A 109 23.00 3.26 -22.75
C ASP A 109 21.53 2.88 -23.01
N TYR A 110 20.83 2.37 -22.00
CA TYR A 110 19.39 2.15 -22.07
C TYR A 110 18.63 3.48 -22.21
N LEU A 111 18.96 4.49 -21.40
CA LEU A 111 18.30 5.80 -21.43
C LEU A 111 18.52 6.51 -22.77
N ARG A 112 19.73 6.52 -23.32
CA ARG A 112 20.01 7.12 -24.65
C ARG A 112 19.13 6.52 -25.76
N LYS A 113 18.77 5.23 -25.65
CA LYS A 113 17.88 4.56 -26.60
C LYS A 113 16.41 4.88 -26.35
N ASN A 114 15.96 4.83 -25.09
CA ASN A 114 14.54 4.77 -24.72
C ASN A 114 13.96 6.07 -24.15
N TYR A 115 14.78 6.91 -23.50
CA TYR A 115 14.32 8.16 -22.91
C TYR A 115 14.20 9.26 -23.97
N ARG A 116 13.14 10.05 -23.85
CA ARG A 116 12.82 11.20 -24.70
C ARG A 116 12.34 12.33 -23.81
N GLY A 117 13.20 13.30 -23.53
CA GLY A 117 12.86 14.44 -22.67
C GLY A 117 13.73 15.66 -22.97
N TYR A 118 13.52 16.71 -22.19
CA TYR A 118 14.09 18.04 -22.45
C TYR A 118 15.52 18.23 -21.92
N ILE A 119 15.99 17.33 -21.06
CA ILE A 119 17.35 17.30 -20.53
C ILE A 119 18.06 16.02 -20.95
N THR A 120 19.39 15.97 -20.93
CA THR A 120 20.13 14.76 -21.30
C THR A 120 19.97 13.63 -20.27
N PRO A 121 20.18 12.35 -20.62
CA PRO A 121 20.20 11.24 -19.66
C PRO A 121 21.16 11.48 -18.47
N GLU A 122 22.31 12.11 -18.73
CA GLU A 122 23.30 12.43 -17.71
C GLU A 122 22.76 13.49 -16.74
N GLN A 123 22.11 14.55 -17.24
CA GLN A 123 21.47 15.57 -16.40
C GLN A 123 20.31 14.98 -15.57
N ALA A 124 19.53 14.07 -16.15
CA ALA A 124 18.45 13.39 -15.43
C ALA A 124 18.99 12.47 -14.31
N LEU A 125 20.09 11.77 -14.57
CA LEU A 125 20.76 10.95 -13.57
C LEU A 125 21.38 11.80 -12.46
N GLU A 126 22.00 12.93 -12.81
CA GLU A 126 22.51 13.90 -11.84
C GLU A 126 21.39 14.47 -10.97
N ALA A 127 20.23 14.78 -11.54
CA ALA A 127 19.05 15.24 -10.79
C ALA A 127 18.55 14.19 -9.78
N LEU A 128 18.67 12.88 -10.09
CA LEU A 128 18.32 11.79 -9.17
C LEU A 128 19.34 11.63 -8.04
N LEU A 129 20.62 11.86 -8.33
CA LEU A 129 21.71 11.82 -7.35
C LEU A 129 21.81 13.09 -6.50
N GLY A 130 21.19 14.17 -6.95
CA GLY A 130 21.12 15.43 -6.23
C GLY A 130 20.46 15.25 -4.86
N ARG A 131 21.10 15.78 -3.81
CA ARG A 131 20.60 15.71 -2.43
C ARG A 131 19.31 16.51 -2.19
N ASP A 132 18.88 17.30 -3.17
CA ASP A 132 17.66 18.10 -3.07
C ASP A 132 16.43 17.23 -3.35
N GLN A 133 15.83 16.69 -2.28
CA GLN A 133 14.57 15.94 -2.31
C GLN A 133 13.37 16.75 -2.88
N LYS A 134 13.56 18.03 -3.21
CA LYS A 134 12.55 18.93 -3.76
C LYS A 134 12.50 18.94 -5.30
N THR A 135 13.56 18.51 -5.98
CA THR A 135 13.57 18.50 -7.44
C THR A 135 12.75 17.30 -7.92
N LEU A 136 11.53 17.56 -8.43
CA LEU A 136 10.77 16.50 -9.09
C LEU A 136 11.57 16.03 -10.31
N LEU A 137 11.85 14.72 -10.34
CA LEU A 137 12.43 14.08 -11.51
C LEU A 137 11.50 14.30 -12.72
N PRO A 138 12.05 14.59 -13.91
CA PRO A 138 11.22 14.72 -15.12
C PRO A 138 10.34 13.49 -15.32
N ASN A 139 9.09 13.71 -15.72
CA ASN A 139 8.12 12.63 -15.90
C ASN A 139 8.62 11.62 -16.93
N GLU A 140 9.21 12.09 -18.02
CA GLU A 140 9.74 11.28 -19.11
C GLU A 140 10.88 10.37 -18.62
N PHE A 141 11.67 10.85 -17.65
CA PHE A 141 12.72 10.06 -17.02
C PHE A 141 12.13 8.95 -16.14
N ILE A 142 11.15 9.28 -15.30
CA ILE A 142 10.41 8.27 -14.51
C ILE A 142 9.75 7.24 -15.44
N MET A 143 9.15 7.65 -16.55
CA MET A 143 8.55 6.75 -17.54
C MET A 143 9.58 5.81 -18.17
N ALA A 144 10.76 6.31 -18.53
CA ALA A 144 11.83 5.45 -19.05
C ALA A 144 12.31 4.42 -18.03
N LEU A 145 12.41 4.79 -16.75
CA LEU A 145 12.78 3.89 -15.66
C LEU A 145 11.70 2.84 -15.38
N VAL A 146 10.43 3.26 -15.29
CA VAL A 146 9.29 2.35 -15.11
C VAL A 146 9.23 1.35 -16.27
N LYS A 147 9.36 1.82 -17.52
CA LYS A 147 9.44 0.93 -18.70
C LYS A 147 10.59 -0.07 -18.59
N ARG A 148 11.78 0.37 -18.19
CA ARG A 148 12.95 -0.51 -18.00
C ARG A 148 12.68 -1.63 -17.01
N GLU A 149 12.02 -1.32 -15.89
CA GLU A 149 11.71 -2.31 -14.87
C GLU A 149 10.61 -3.28 -15.34
N ILE A 150 9.63 -2.80 -16.11
CA ILE A 150 8.63 -3.67 -16.75
C ILE A 150 9.30 -4.63 -17.74
N ASP A 151 10.23 -4.14 -18.57
CA ASP A 151 10.98 -4.95 -19.53
C ASP A 151 11.75 -6.11 -18.84
N LYS A 152 12.24 -5.89 -17.61
CA LYS A 152 12.92 -6.92 -16.80
C LYS A 152 11.96 -7.95 -16.16
N ILE A 153 10.76 -7.51 -15.77
CA ILE A 153 9.78 -8.36 -15.08
C ILE A 153 9.22 -9.45 -16.01
N GLY A 154 9.14 -9.15 -17.30
CA GLY A 154 8.54 -10.02 -18.31
C GLY A 154 7.01 -10.06 -18.21
N LYS A 155 6.38 -11.09 -18.80
CA LYS A 155 4.91 -11.17 -18.87
C LYS A 155 4.30 -11.50 -17.52
N LYS A 156 3.81 -10.48 -16.81
CA LYS A 156 3.07 -10.62 -15.57
C LYS A 156 1.94 -9.60 -15.48
N THR A 157 0.98 -9.84 -14.61
CA THR A 157 0.11 -8.77 -14.14
C THR A 157 0.93 -7.80 -13.30
N ILE A 158 0.81 -6.50 -13.56
CA ILE A 158 1.63 -5.47 -12.93
C ILE A 158 0.76 -4.54 -12.10
N PHE A 159 1.11 -4.38 -10.83
CA PHE A 159 0.54 -3.35 -9.95
C PHE A 159 1.55 -2.23 -9.79
N ILE A 160 1.21 -1.05 -10.29
CA ILE A 160 2.04 0.14 -10.26
C ILE A 160 1.66 0.98 -9.05
N ASP A 161 2.58 1.12 -8.08
CA ASP A 161 2.44 1.97 -6.89
C ASP A 161 3.25 3.27 -7.06
N GLY A 162 2.58 4.38 -6.82
CA GLY A 162 3.18 5.70 -6.91
C GLY A 162 3.39 6.15 -8.35
N PHE A 163 2.47 5.81 -9.25
CA PHE A 163 2.28 6.48 -10.54
C PHE A 163 0.79 6.39 -10.94
N PRO A 164 0.15 7.49 -11.36
CA PRO A 164 0.65 8.87 -11.38
C PRO A 164 0.80 9.50 -9.99
N ARG A 165 1.84 10.32 -9.78
CA ARG A 165 2.10 11.10 -8.54
C ARG A 165 1.75 12.58 -8.64
N ASN A 166 1.53 13.07 -9.85
CA ASN A 166 1.22 14.46 -10.15
C ASN A 166 0.22 14.52 -11.32
N LEU A 167 -0.49 15.64 -11.48
CA LEU A 167 -1.64 15.75 -12.38
C LEU A 167 -1.24 15.63 -13.86
N ASP A 168 -0.05 16.08 -14.21
CA ASP A 168 0.58 15.92 -15.52
C ASP A 168 0.86 14.45 -15.88
N GLN A 169 1.17 13.61 -14.89
CA GLN A 169 1.37 12.16 -15.08
C GLN A 169 0.10 11.40 -15.44
N VAL A 170 -1.08 11.98 -15.23
CA VAL A 170 -2.36 11.34 -15.58
C VAL A 170 -2.49 11.14 -17.08
N SER A 171 -2.02 12.08 -17.90
CA SER A 171 -2.00 11.91 -19.35
C SER A 171 -1.06 10.77 -19.77
N TYR A 172 0.08 10.62 -19.09
CA TYR A 172 1.00 9.51 -19.35
C TYR A 172 0.38 8.17 -18.99
N SER A 173 -0.32 8.04 -17.86
CA SER A 173 -0.95 6.76 -17.46
C SER A 173 -2.02 6.27 -18.42
N MET A 174 -2.73 7.16 -19.12
CA MET A 174 -3.71 6.80 -20.16
C MET A 174 -3.09 6.08 -21.36
N PHE A 175 -1.87 6.47 -21.75
CA PHE A 175 -1.18 5.91 -22.91
C PHE A 175 -0.07 4.95 -22.52
N PHE A 176 0.16 4.75 -21.22
CA PHE A 176 1.28 3.99 -20.71
C PHE A 176 1.28 2.53 -21.20
N LYS A 177 0.10 1.91 -21.36
CA LYS A 177 0.00 0.57 -21.96
C LYS A 177 0.58 0.48 -23.37
N GLN A 178 0.45 1.55 -24.17
CA GLN A 178 1.01 1.63 -25.53
C GLN A 178 2.52 1.86 -25.50
N LEU A 179 3.05 2.46 -24.43
CA LEU A 179 4.48 2.77 -24.28
C LEU A 179 5.33 1.55 -23.86
N ILE A 180 4.70 0.54 -23.27
CA ILE A 180 5.39 -0.64 -22.71
C ILE A 180 5.21 -1.91 -23.56
N ASP A 181 4.75 -1.78 -24.81
CA ASP A 181 4.53 -2.89 -25.75
C ASP A 181 3.77 -4.09 -25.13
N TYR A 182 2.77 -3.76 -24.31
CA TYR A 182 1.94 -4.76 -23.64
C TYR A 182 0.81 -5.24 -24.57
N ARG A 183 0.50 -6.53 -24.48
CA ARG A 183 -0.28 -7.31 -25.46
C ARG A 183 -1.80 -7.07 -25.35
N GLU A 184 -2.25 -5.84 -25.55
CA GLU A 184 -3.66 -5.45 -25.40
C GLU A 184 -4.21 -5.71 -23.99
N ASP A 185 -3.32 -5.72 -22.99
CA ASP A 185 -3.69 -5.93 -21.59
C ASP A 185 -4.68 -4.85 -21.11
N PRO A 186 -5.72 -5.23 -20.33
CA PRO A 186 -6.60 -4.26 -19.68
C PRO A 186 -5.84 -3.36 -18.70
N ASP A 187 -6.13 -2.07 -18.74
CA ASP A 187 -5.67 -1.09 -17.77
C ASP A 187 -6.77 -0.72 -16.78
N ILE A 188 -6.46 -0.79 -15.49
CA ILE A 188 -7.41 -0.62 -14.39
C ILE A 188 -6.83 0.38 -13.39
N PHE A 189 -7.62 1.39 -13.01
CA PHE A 189 -7.29 2.22 -11.85
C PHE A 189 -7.96 1.65 -10.60
N ILE A 190 -7.18 1.45 -9.54
CA ILE A 190 -7.72 1.08 -8.23
C ILE A 190 -7.51 2.24 -7.28
N ALA A 191 -8.60 2.90 -6.89
CA ALA A 191 -8.58 3.95 -5.88
C ALA A 191 -8.86 3.36 -4.49
N ILE A 192 -8.07 3.78 -3.51
CA ILE A 192 -8.15 3.32 -2.13
C ILE A 192 -8.58 4.49 -1.25
N ASP A 193 -9.77 4.36 -0.69
CA ASP A 193 -10.24 5.27 0.34
C ASP A 193 -9.78 4.81 1.73
N ILE A 194 -9.28 5.78 2.49
CA ILE A 194 -8.90 5.62 3.88
C ILE A 194 -9.11 6.96 4.62
N PRO A 195 -9.75 6.95 5.80
CA PRO A 195 -9.91 8.17 6.58
C PRO A 195 -8.58 8.80 6.98
N GLU A 196 -8.50 10.13 6.98
CA GLU A 196 -7.26 10.84 7.35
C GLU A 196 -6.85 10.56 8.79
N LYS A 197 -7.81 10.40 9.71
CA LYS A 197 -7.52 10.03 11.09
C LYS A 197 -6.80 8.68 11.20
N VAL A 198 -7.11 7.71 10.32
CA VAL A 198 -6.37 6.44 10.30
C VAL A 198 -4.92 6.67 9.87
N ILE A 199 -4.69 7.53 8.87
CA ILE A 199 -3.33 7.88 8.41
C ILE A 199 -2.56 8.60 9.52
N ASP A 200 -3.20 9.54 10.21
CA ASP A 200 -2.61 10.33 11.30
C ASP A 200 -2.13 9.43 12.44
N GLU A 201 -2.97 8.49 12.86
CA GLU A 201 -2.67 7.51 13.90
C GLU A 201 -1.56 6.53 13.45
N ARG A 202 -1.53 6.16 12.16
CA ARG A 202 -0.45 5.36 11.57
C ARG A 202 0.90 6.09 11.62
N MET A 203 0.92 7.41 11.45
CA MET A 203 2.13 8.23 11.48
C MET A 203 2.58 8.51 12.91
N LYS A 204 1.74 9.17 13.73
CA LYS A 204 2.11 9.63 15.09
C LYS A 204 2.64 8.50 15.98
N TYR A 205 2.05 7.33 15.87
CA TYR A 205 2.40 6.17 16.70
C TYR A 205 3.35 5.19 16.02
N ARG A 206 3.91 5.54 14.85
CA ARG A 206 4.89 4.70 14.16
C ARG A 206 6.13 4.51 15.03
N ARG A 207 6.57 3.25 15.15
CA ARG A 207 7.84 2.88 15.79
C ARG A 207 8.67 2.08 14.80
N VAL A 208 9.98 2.29 14.80
CA VAL A 208 10.92 1.62 13.89
C VAL A 208 12.03 0.99 14.72
N CYS A 209 12.36 -0.26 14.42
CA CYS A 209 13.49 -0.93 15.03
C CYS A 209 14.79 -0.31 14.51
N PRO A 210 15.75 0.08 15.37
CA PRO A 210 17.02 0.64 14.92
C PRO A 210 17.92 -0.38 14.21
N ILE A 211 17.70 -1.69 14.42
CA ILE A 211 18.52 -2.78 13.87
C ILE A 211 17.96 -3.27 12.53
N CYS A 212 16.73 -3.80 12.50
CA CYS A 212 16.15 -4.37 11.29
C CYS A 212 15.29 -3.39 10.47
N HIS A 213 15.11 -2.16 10.96
CA HIS A 213 14.25 -1.15 10.33
C HIS A 213 12.78 -1.56 10.12
N THR A 214 12.35 -2.65 10.77
CA THR A 214 10.96 -3.10 10.70
C THR A 214 10.04 -2.08 11.36
N PRO A 215 9.00 -1.61 10.65
CA PRO A 215 8.02 -0.71 11.24
C PRO A 215 6.99 -1.48 12.08
N ARG A 216 6.62 -0.89 13.21
CA ARG A 216 5.50 -1.26 14.09
C ARG A 216 4.71 0.02 14.41
N ASN A 217 3.62 -0.11 15.17
CA ASN A 217 2.85 1.04 15.62
C ASN A 217 2.35 0.80 17.05
N LEU A 218 2.62 1.75 17.95
CA LEU A 218 2.29 1.63 19.36
C LEU A 218 0.78 1.42 19.58
N LYS A 219 -0.07 2.00 18.74
CA LYS A 219 -1.53 1.91 18.89
C LYS A 219 -2.19 0.88 17.97
N LEU A 220 -1.63 0.61 16.79
CA LEU A 220 -2.32 -0.15 15.73
C LEU A 220 -1.63 -1.45 15.33
N PHE A 221 -0.37 -1.65 15.71
CA PHE A 221 0.39 -2.84 15.35
C PHE A 221 1.54 -3.06 16.35
N THR A 222 1.18 -3.55 17.53
CA THR A 222 2.08 -3.74 18.67
C THR A 222 3.02 -4.95 18.50
N THR A 223 3.96 -5.10 19.43
CA THR A 223 4.87 -6.23 19.57
C THR A 223 4.44 -7.11 20.75
N GLN A 224 4.98 -8.32 20.84
CA GLN A 224 4.70 -9.22 21.98
C GLN A 224 5.17 -8.64 23.31
N ASP A 225 6.28 -7.91 23.28
CA ASP A 225 6.89 -7.29 24.46
C ASP A 225 6.77 -5.77 24.40
N VAL A 226 6.32 -5.18 25.50
CA VAL A 226 6.20 -3.72 25.70
C VAL A 226 6.83 -3.37 27.04
N GLU A 227 7.71 -2.40 27.02
CA GLU A 227 8.42 -1.87 28.18
C GLU A 227 7.78 -0.54 28.61
N TYR A 228 7.75 -0.28 29.93
CA TYR A 228 7.41 1.03 30.47
C TYR A 228 8.67 1.66 31.07
N ASP A 229 8.97 2.90 30.67
CA ASP A 229 10.09 3.67 31.21
C ASP A 229 9.58 4.64 32.28
N GLU A 230 9.95 4.38 33.54
CA GLU A 230 9.52 5.19 34.69
C GLU A 230 10.09 6.62 34.67
N LYS A 231 11.19 6.87 33.95
CA LYS A 231 11.79 8.22 33.87
C LYS A 231 11.03 9.12 32.91
N ASP A 232 10.58 8.55 31.79
CA ASP A 232 9.87 9.27 30.74
C ASP A 232 8.35 9.14 30.84
N GLU A 233 7.87 8.28 31.73
CA GLU A 233 6.47 7.86 31.89
C GLU A 233 5.84 7.37 30.57
N LYS A 234 6.61 6.62 29.77
CA LYS A 234 6.24 6.21 28.40
C LYS A 234 6.38 4.72 28.15
N PHE A 235 5.53 4.22 27.25
CA PHE A 235 5.61 2.85 26.74
C PHE A 235 6.44 2.77 25.47
N TYR A 236 7.28 1.74 25.40
CA TYR A 236 8.14 1.44 24.27
C TYR A 236 7.92 0.01 23.79
N LEU A 237 7.80 -0.15 22.47
CA LEU A 237 7.75 -1.47 21.85
C LEU A 237 9.16 -2.08 21.83
N ILE A 238 9.24 -3.38 22.11
CA ILE A 238 10.46 -4.16 21.97
C ILE A 238 10.34 -5.03 20.72
N CYS A 239 11.32 -4.93 19.83
CA CYS A 239 11.28 -5.66 18.57
C CYS A 239 11.22 -7.17 18.80
N ASP A 240 10.30 -7.83 18.09
CA ASP A 240 9.98 -9.25 18.15
C ASP A 240 10.56 -10.04 16.95
N ASN A 241 11.51 -9.46 16.23
CA ASN A 241 12.19 -10.15 15.13
C ASN A 241 13.18 -11.18 15.69
N PRO A 242 13.04 -12.48 15.35
CA PRO A 242 13.94 -13.53 15.85
C PRO A 242 15.36 -13.45 15.29
N ASP A 243 15.60 -12.69 14.22
CA ASP A 243 16.90 -12.62 13.53
C ASP A 243 17.92 -11.70 14.21
N HIS A 244 17.55 -10.99 15.28
CA HIS A 244 18.46 -10.15 16.06
C HIS A 244 18.03 -10.01 17.52
N GLU A 245 18.89 -9.40 18.34
CA GLU A 245 18.60 -9.17 19.76
C GLU A 245 17.41 -8.22 19.97
N LYS A 246 16.69 -8.41 21.09
CA LYS A 246 15.57 -7.53 21.48
C LYS A 246 16.07 -6.10 21.59
N SER A 247 15.44 -5.19 20.84
CA SER A 247 15.80 -3.77 20.81
C SER A 247 14.58 -2.91 21.02
N ARG A 248 14.73 -1.86 21.82
CA ARG A 248 13.74 -0.79 21.96
C ARG A 248 13.50 -0.12 20.60
N MET A 249 12.24 0.09 20.24
CA MET A 249 11.85 0.74 18.99
C MET A 249 11.58 2.23 19.20
N HIS A 250 11.99 3.07 18.24
CA HIS A 250 11.92 4.53 18.37
C HIS A 250 10.92 5.15 17.39
N GLY A 251 10.42 6.34 17.70
CA GLY A 251 9.64 7.15 16.77
C GLY A 251 10.47 7.51 15.54
N LYS A 252 9.83 7.60 14.38
CA LYS A 252 10.48 8.09 13.17
C LYS A 252 10.47 9.62 13.20
N GLU A 253 11.63 10.24 12.97
CA GLU A 253 11.75 11.70 12.91
C GLU A 253 10.77 12.30 11.89
N GLY A 254 10.08 13.37 12.29
CA GLY A 254 9.07 14.07 11.47
C GLY A 254 7.65 13.48 11.52
N ASP A 255 7.46 12.24 12.00
CA ASP A 255 6.12 11.64 12.11
C ASP A 255 5.30 12.22 13.30
N GLU A 256 5.94 12.97 14.21
CA GLU A 256 5.29 13.61 15.37
C GLU A 256 4.25 14.66 14.97
N MET A 257 4.47 15.35 13.84
CA MET A 257 3.53 16.31 13.26
C MET A 257 2.32 15.63 12.59
N GLY A 258 2.29 14.29 12.55
CA GLY A 258 1.21 13.52 11.96
C GLY A 258 0.96 13.87 10.48
N ILE A 259 -0.30 13.87 10.07
CA ILE A 259 -0.69 14.17 8.68
C ILE A 259 -0.35 15.57 8.22
N GLU A 260 -0.17 16.56 9.11
CA GLU A 260 0.12 17.93 8.69
C GLU A 260 1.46 18.05 7.97
N SER A 261 2.43 17.19 8.31
CA SER A 261 3.72 17.10 7.60
C SER A 261 3.58 16.70 6.12
N ILE A 262 2.44 16.13 5.73
CA ILE A 262 2.16 15.64 4.38
C ILE A 262 0.85 16.21 3.81
N ARG A 263 0.31 17.29 4.38
CA ARG A 263 -1.00 17.86 4.00
C ARG A 263 -1.10 18.14 2.49
N ASP A 264 -0.15 18.88 1.94
CA ASP A 264 -0.09 19.20 0.50
C ASP A 264 -0.09 17.94 -0.37
N ARG A 265 0.54 16.87 0.12
CA ARG A 265 0.59 15.59 -0.59
C ARG A 265 -0.76 14.88 -0.57
N LEU A 266 -1.47 14.91 0.54
CA LEU A 266 -2.81 14.33 0.67
C LEU A 266 -3.81 15.05 -0.24
N GLU A 267 -3.75 16.39 -0.27
CA GLU A 267 -4.59 17.19 -1.17
C GLU A 267 -4.31 16.92 -2.65
N LEU A 268 -3.04 16.72 -3.01
CA LEU A 268 -2.67 16.32 -4.38
C LEU A 268 -3.18 14.91 -4.71
N ASP A 269 -3.07 13.96 -3.79
CA ASP A 269 -3.60 12.61 -3.96
C ASP A 269 -5.14 12.64 -4.17
N ASP A 270 -5.87 13.51 -3.45
CA ASP A 270 -7.31 13.71 -3.64
C ASP A 270 -7.64 14.32 -5.01
N LYS A 271 -6.86 15.31 -5.45
CA LYS A 271 -7.00 15.90 -6.81
C LYS A 271 -6.74 14.86 -7.91
N LEU A 272 -5.78 13.96 -7.70
CA LEU A 272 -5.48 12.86 -8.61
C LEU A 272 -6.64 11.88 -8.71
N ILE A 273 -7.18 11.43 -7.57
CA ILE A 273 -8.35 10.54 -7.53
C ILE A 273 -9.54 11.19 -8.25
N ALA A 274 -9.81 12.47 -7.96
CA ALA A 274 -10.86 13.25 -8.64
C ALA A 274 -10.68 13.30 -10.15
N LYS A 275 -9.44 13.53 -10.60
CA LYS A 275 -9.11 13.60 -12.04
C LYS A 275 -9.32 12.25 -12.72
N ILE A 276 -8.95 11.16 -12.05
CA ILE A 276 -9.11 9.80 -12.57
C ILE A 276 -10.59 9.42 -12.65
N PHE A 277 -11.41 9.83 -11.68
CA PHE A 277 -12.87 9.67 -11.76
C PHE A 277 -13.49 10.35 -12.98
N SER A 278 -12.94 11.49 -13.40
CA SER A 278 -13.42 12.19 -14.61
C SER A 278 -13.07 11.48 -15.94
N LEU A 279 -12.29 10.40 -15.90
CA LEU A 279 -11.86 9.71 -17.12
C LEU A 279 -12.91 8.70 -17.61
N HIS A 280 -13.14 8.69 -18.90
CA HIS A 280 -14.01 7.71 -19.58
C HIS A 280 -13.17 6.64 -20.28
N GLY A 281 -13.75 5.46 -20.52
CA GLY A 281 -13.10 4.37 -21.28
C GLY A 281 -12.05 3.56 -20.51
N ILE A 282 -11.79 3.89 -19.25
CA ILE A 282 -10.87 3.13 -18.38
C ILE A 282 -11.64 2.57 -17.19
N GLN A 283 -11.42 1.29 -16.91
CA GLN A 283 -12.03 0.56 -15.79
C GLN A 283 -11.49 1.06 -14.44
N LYS A 284 -12.34 1.07 -13.43
CA LYS A 284 -12.01 1.58 -12.09
C LYS A 284 -12.54 0.64 -11.02
N GLY A 285 -11.70 0.29 -10.05
CA GLY A 285 -12.12 -0.34 -8.80
C GLY A 285 -11.92 0.61 -7.62
N LEU A 286 -12.86 0.60 -6.70
CA LEU A 286 -12.98 1.55 -5.60
C LEU A 286 -13.07 0.75 -4.30
N ILE A 287 -11.97 0.72 -3.55
CA ILE A 287 -11.87 -0.06 -2.31
C ILE A 287 -11.82 0.87 -1.10
N ARG A 288 -12.54 0.50 -0.04
CA ARG A 288 -12.64 1.25 1.21
C ARG A 288 -11.90 0.53 2.33
N ASN A 289 -11.09 1.25 3.11
CA ASN A 289 -10.41 0.68 4.28
C ASN A 289 -11.28 0.69 5.55
N ALA A 290 -12.40 1.41 5.57
CA ALA A 290 -13.22 1.57 6.76
C ALA A 290 -14.69 1.26 6.50
N VAL A 291 -15.41 0.85 7.55
CA VAL A 291 -16.85 0.57 7.52
C VAL A 291 -17.53 1.37 8.64
N PRO A 292 -18.69 2.01 8.40
CA PRO A 292 -19.46 2.66 9.47
C PRO A 292 -19.74 1.71 10.63
N VAL A 293 -19.57 2.20 11.87
CA VAL A 293 -19.76 1.40 13.09
C VAL A 293 -21.13 0.74 13.11
N GLU A 294 -22.17 1.47 12.72
CA GLU A 294 -23.55 0.97 12.65
C GLU A 294 -23.73 -0.20 11.67
N LYS A 295 -22.89 -0.29 10.63
CA LYS A 295 -22.93 -1.34 9.60
C LYS A 295 -21.91 -2.46 9.84
N ALA A 296 -20.91 -2.25 10.70
CA ALA A 296 -19.79 -3.16 10.89
C ALA A 296 -20.25 -4.61 11.16
N LYS A 297 -21.17 -4.81 12.12
CA LYS A 297 -21.67 -6.15 12.50
C LYS A 297 -22.28 -6.95 11.34
N ALA A 298 -22.89 -6.26 10.37
CA ALA A 298 -23.54 -6.86 9.21
C ALA A 298 -22.59 -7.09 8.02
N TYR A 299 -21.53 -6.27 7.90
CA TYR A 299 -20.65 -6.25 6.74
C TYR A 299 -19.36 -7.04 6.95
N VAL A 300 -18.81 -7.03 8.16
CA VAL A 300 -17.50 -7.59 8.49
C VAL A 300 -17.58 -8.50 9.72
N ASP A 301 -16.55 -9.33 9.90
CA ASP A 301 -16.33 -10.09 11.12
C ASP A 301 -15.40 -9.33 12.07
N ASP A 302 -15.58 -9.50 13.39
CA ASP A 302 -14.87 -8.71 14.39
C ASP A 302 -13.33 -8.83 14.29
N TYR A 303 -12.82 -9.99 13.86
CA TYR A 303 -11.37 -10.23 13.67
C TYR A 303 -10.80 -9.54 12.41
N GLU A 304 -11.64 -8.93 11.59
CA GLU A 304 -11.24 -8.14 10.40
C GLU A 304 -11.05 -6.66 10.72
N ILE A 305 -11.58 -6.20 11.86
CA ILE A 305 -11.43 -4.84 12.34
C ILE A 305 -10.02 -4.65 12.87
N THR A 306 -9.38 -3.54 12.52
CA THR A 306 -8.06 -3.18 13.05
C THR A 306 -8.14 -3.07 14.57
N PRO A 307 -7.31 -3.78 15.33
CA PRO A 307 -7.23 -3.61 16.77
C PRO A 307 -6.49 -2.30 17.12
N ALA A 308 -6.93 -1.68 18.20
CA ALA A 308 -6.28 -0.59 18.89
C ALA A 308 -5.74 -1.09 20.23
N TYR A 309 -4.49 -0.75 20.53
CA TYR A 309 -3.78 -1.17 21.72
C TYR A 309 -3.58 0.00 22.69
N GLU A 310 -3.94 -0.23 23.94
CA GLU A 310 -3.69 0.64 25.08
C GLU A 310 -2.84 -0.11 26.12
N TYR A 311 -2.06 0.61 26.91
CA TYR A 311 -1.12 0.01 27.85
C TYR A 311 -1.33 0.56 29.26
N GLU A 312 -1.37 -0.34 30.23
CA GLU A 312 -1.44 -0.02 31.66
C GLU A 312 -0.17 -0.58 32.33
N TYR A 313 0.52 0.25 33.11
CA TYR A 313 1.64 -0.21 33.93
C TYR A 313 1.13 -0.60 35.32
N ASP A 314 1.32 -1.87 35.69
CA ASP A 314 1.03 -2.35 37.04
C ASP A 314 2.25 -2.15 37.93
N GLN A 315 2.21 -1.14 38.79
CA GLN A 315 3.27 -0.81 39.74
C GLN A 315 3.56 -1.94 40.73
N ALA A 316 2.59 -2.81 41.04
CA ALA A 316 2.78 -3.88 42.01
C ALA A 316 3.55 -5.07 41.42
N SER A 317 3.35 -5.37 40.14
CA SER A 317 4.02 -6.48 39.46
C SER A 317 5.19 -6.05 38.56
N GLY A 318 5.34 -4.74 38.28
CA GLY A 318 6.31 -4.20 37.35
C GLY A 318 6.05 -4.61 35.90
N LYS A 319 4.82 -5.00 35.56
CA LYS A 319 4.44 -5.51 34.23
C LYS A 319 3.55 -4.54 33.49
N VAL A 320 3.69 -4.53 32.15
CA VAL A 320 2.79 -3.83 31.25
C VAL A 320 1.66 -4.76 30.84
N LYS A 321 0.42 -4.32 31.06
CA LYS A 321 -0.79 -4.97 30.57
C LYS A 321 -1.21 -4.29 29.26
N THR A 322 -1.42 -5.08 28.23
CA THR A 322 -1.92 -4.59 26.92
C THR A 322 -3.43 -4.85 26.83
N ILE A 323 -4.19 -3.80 26.53
CA ILE A 323 -5.63 -3.83 26.31
C ILE A 323 -5.89 -3.68 24.82
N GLU A 324 -6.74 -4.53 24.27
CA GLU A 324 -7.13 -4.52 22.86
C GLU A 324 -8.59 -4.12 22.70
N ASN A 325 -8.84 -3.10 21.88
CA ASN A 325 -10.18 -2.60 21.54
C ASN A 325 -10.32 -2.46 20.02
N PRO A 326 -11.54 -2.48 19.44
CA PRO A 326 -11.73 -2.14 18.04
C PRO A 326 -11.26 -0.71 17.73
N PHE A 327 -10.47 -0.50 16.68
CA PHE A 327 -10.02 0.83 16.29
C PHE A 327 -11.13 1.58 15.54
N VAL A 328 -11.79 2.49 16.28
CA VAL A 328 -12.85 3.37 15.79
C VAL A 328 -12.34 4.79 15.68
N VAL A 329 -12.60 5.44 14.54
CA VAL A 329 -12.30 6.86 14.33
C VAL A 329 -13.46 7.55 13.62
N LYS A 330 -13.50 8.88 13.67
CA LYS A 330 -14.36 9.65 12.77
C LYS A 330 -13.69 9.78 11.41
N ASP A 331 -14.42 9.50 10.34
CA ASP A 331 -13.95 9.76 9.00
C ASP A 331 -13.96 11.24 8.63
N ASP A 332 -13.56 11.53 7.38
CA ASP A 332 -13.46 12.89 6.85
C ASP A 332 -14.84 13.59 6.71
N GLU A 333 -15.95 12.88 6.99
CA GLU A 333 -17.32 13.39 7.05
C GLU A 333 -17.86 13.49 8.49
N GLY A 334 -17.10 13.02 9.48
CA GLY A 334 -17.49 13.00 10.88
C GLY A 334 -18.26 11.75 11.31
N VAL A 335 -18.42 10.76 10.43
CA VAL A 335 -19.09 9.48 10.72
C VAL A 335 -18.14 8.56 11.46
N GLU A 336 -18.62 7.88 12.51
CA GLU A 336 -17.81 6.89 13.21
C GLU A 336 -17.67 5.61 12.36
N VAL A 337 -16.43 5.24 12.10
CA VAL A 337 -16.05 4.10 11.27
C VAL A 337 -15.04 3.21 11.98
N CYS A 338 -15.16 1.89 11.78
CA CYS A 338 -14.15 0.90 12.12
C CYS A 338 -13.13 0.84 10.98
N SER A 339 -11.84 1.00 11.27
CA SER A 339 -10.78 0.69 10.31
C SER A 339 -10.65 -0.82 10.13
N LEU A 340 -10.37 -1.28 8.92
CA LEU A 340 -10.17 -2.69 8.59
C LEU A 340 -8.69 -3.02 8.42
N LEU A 341 -8.34 -4.26 8.81
CA LEU A 341 -7.05 -4.87 8.50
C LEU A 341 -6.86 -5.00 6.98
N ALA A 342 -5.64 -5.29 6.53
CA ALA A 342 -5.37 -5.36 5.10
C ALA A 342 -6.09 -6.51 4.36
N PRO A 343 -6.23 -7.73 4.91
CA PRO A 343 -6.90 -8.83 4.21
C PRO A 343 -8.36 -8.60 3.78
N PRO A 344 -9.28 -8.05 4.60
CA PRO A 344 -10.65 -7.75 4.15
C PRO A 344 -10.70 -6.71 3.02
N VAL A 345 -9.76 -5.76 2.99
CA VAL A 345 -9.67 -4.79 1.88
C VAL A 345 -9.14 -5.46 0.61
N ALA A 346 -8.16 -6.36 0.73
CA ALA A 346 -7.68 -7.18 -0.38
C ALA A 346 -8.76 -8.13 -0.92
N LEU A 347 -9.65 -8.64 -0.05
CA LEU A 347 -10.80 -9.43 -0.45
C LEU A 347 -11.74 -8.63 -1.36
N SER A 348 -12.02 -7.37 -1.01
CA SER A 348 -12.79 -6.45 -1.87
C SER A 348 -12.11 -6.23 -3.22
N LEU A 349 -10.79 -6.02 -3.21
CA LEU A 349 -10.01 -5.87 -4.45
C LEU A 349 -10.10 -7.11 -5.36
N ILE A 350 -10.00 -8.32 -4.80
CA ILE A 350 -10.12 -9.57 -5.56
C ILE A 350 -11.48 -9.66 -6.28
N ARG A 351 -12.58 -9.41 -5.56
CA ARG A 351 -13.93 -9.47 -6.16
C ARG A 351 -14.14 -8.41 -7.23
N GLN A 352 -13.65 -7.20 -7.00
CA GLN A 352 -13.74 -6.13 -8.01
C GLN A 352 -12.90 -6.44 -9.24
N LEU A 353 -11.73 -7.07 -9.12
CA LEU A 353 -10.94 -7.50 -10.27
C LEU A 353 -11.68 -8.55 -11.10
N VAL A 354 -12.36 -9.52 -10.46
CA VAL A 354 -13.21 -10.49 -11.16
C VAL A 354 -14.32 -9.81 -11.94
N GLU A 355 -15.01 -8.85 -11.33
CA GLU A 355 -16.08 -8.08 -11.98
C GLU A 355 -15.56 -7.24 -13.16
N ILE A 356 -14.47 -6.48 -12.95
CA ILE A 356 -13.86 -5.60 -13.96
C ILE A 356 -13.35 -6.40 -15.17
N LEU A 357 -12.81 -7.59 -14.93
CA LEU A 357 -12.29 -8.47 -15.99
C LEU A 357 -13.37 -9.37 -16.62
N GLY A 358 -14.60 -9.36 -16.09
CA GLY A 358 -15.72 -10.14 -16.61
C GLY A 358 -15.54 -11.66 -16.47
N LEU A 359 -15.05 -12.13 -15.31
CA LEU A 359 -14.69 -13.54 -15.07
C LEU A 359 -15.74 -14.39 -14.34
#